data_AF-A0AAN6IRZ4-F1
#
_entry.id   AF-A0AAN6IRZ4-F1
#
_cell.length_a   1.000
_cell.length_b   1.000
_cell.length_c   1.000
_cell.angle_alpha   90.00
_cell.angle_beta   90.00
_cell.angle_gamma   90.00
#
_symmetry.space_group_name_H-M   'P 1'
#
loop_
_entity.id
_entity.type
_entity.pdbx_description
1 polymer ?
#
loop_
_entity_poly.entity_id
_entity_poly.type
_entity_poly.pdbx_seq_one_letter_code
_entity_poly.pdbx_strand_id
1 'polypeptide(L)'
;MADDESVQLGGIYSNDDALQLAMFGKKQQMKRYFNGWSLLFMSFCTSVTWEALSSTMAQALTAGGSSSMVWGFLASAVGTLLIALSISEYASIIPTSGGQYDYVTEMSPPRFRRIFSWTAGGITIWGTFLARP
;
A
#
# COMPACT_ATOMS: atom_id res chain seq x y z
N MET A 1 18.68 25.89 9.15
CA MET A 1 18.75 25.14 10.43
C MET A 1 17.79 23.95 10.53
N ALA A 2 16.84 23.75 9.60
CA ALA A 2 16.06 22.50 9.44
C ALA A 2 16.71 21.52 8.43
N ASP A 3 17.78 22.00 7.81
CA ASP A 3 18.49 21.46 6.66
C ASP A 3 19.54 20.42 7.07
N ASP A 4 20.12 20.54 8.27
CA ASP A 4 21.16 19.64 8.80
C ASP A 4 20.56 18.35 9.41
N GLU A 5 19.40 18.45 10.07
CA GLU A 5 18.73 17.29 10.69
C GLU A 5 18.17 16.30 9.64
N SER A 6 17.72 16.82 8.49
CA SER A 6 17.29 16.00 7.34
C SER A 6 18.45 15.25 6.66
N VAL A 7 19.68 15.76 6.77
CA VAL A 7 20.90 15.12 6.24
C VAL A 7 21.39 14.03 7.20
N GLN A 8 21.27 14.23 8.52
CA GLN A 8 21.66 13.21 9.50
C GLN A 8 20.68 12.04 9.61
N LEU A 9 19.37 12.27 9.49
CA LEU A 9 18.38 11.19 9.42
C LEU A 9 18.52 10.34 8.14
N GLY A 10 18.99 10.94 7.04
CA GLY A 10 19.33 10.23 5.82
C GLY A 10 20.55 9.31 5.96
N GLY A 11 21.54 9.70 6.77
CA GLY A 11 22.79 8.92 6.93
C GLY A 11 22.62 7.55 7.59
N ILE A 12 21.56 7.33 8.37
CA ILE A 12 21.35 6.08 9.13
C ILE A 12 20.57 5.03 8.32
N TYR A 13 19.73 5.45 7.37
CA TYR A 13 18.88 4.54 6.56
C TYR A 13 19.35 4.37 5.11
N SER A 14 20.32 5.15 4.62
CA SER A 14 20.52 5.37 3.17
C SER A 14 21.56 4.49 2.47
N ASN A 15 22.39 3.72 3.17
CA ASN A 15 23.45 2.98 2.49
C ASN A 15 22.97 1.62 1.94
N ASP A 16 22.24 0.84 2.72
CA ASP A 16 21.81 -0.50 2.32
C ASP A 16 20.72 -0.47 1.23
N ASP A 17 19.74 0.43 1.35
CA ASP A 17 18.68 0.62 0.35
C ASP A 17 19.25 1.12 -1.00
N ALA A 18 20.22 2.03 -0.97
CA ALA A 18 20.87 2.54 -2.17
C ALA A 18 21.73 1.48 -2.87
N LEU A 19 22.36 0.59 -2.10
CA LEU A 19 23.09 -0.57 -2.61
C LEU A 19 22.13 -1.58 -3.25
N GLN A 20 20.98 -1.86 -2.62
CA GLN A 20 19.95 -2.73 -3.19
C GLN A 20 19.36 -2.15 -4.47
N LEU A 21 19.08 -0.84 -4.53
CA LEU A 21 18.61 -0.19 -5.75
C LEU A 21 19.63 -0.29 -6.89
N ALA A 22 20.93 -0.16 -6.56
CA ALA A 22 22.02 -0.33 -7.52
C ALA A 22 22.11 -1.78 -8.04
N MET A 23 21.82 -2.79 -7.22
CA MET A 23 21.71 -4.20 -7.65
C MET A 23 20.56 -4.42 -8.66
N PHE A 24 19.45 -3.69 -8.51
CA PHE A 24 18.35 -3.68 -9.47
C PHE A 24 18.60 -2.77 -10.69
N GLY A 25 19.79 -2.16 -10.82
CA GLY A 25 20.15 -1.29 -11.94
C GLY A 25 19.41 0.05 -11.95
N LYS A 26 18.79 0.43 -10.83
CA LYS A 26 18.00 1.66 -10.67
C LYS A 26 18.79 2.66 -9.83
N LYS A 27 19.15 3.80 -10.43
CA LYS A 27 19.78 4.90 -9.70
C LYS A 27 18.73 5.63 -8.87
N GLN A 28 18.95 5.77 -7.57
CA GLN A 28 18.05 6.52 -6.67
C GLN A 28 18.00 8.00 -7.10
N GLN A 29 16.89 8.42 -7.69
CA GLN A 29 16.69 9.80 -8.18
C GLN A 29 15.98 10.69 -7.17
N MET A 30 15.28 10.12 -6.19
CA MET A 30 14.45 10.85 -5.23
C MET A 30 15.12 10.90 -3.85
N LYS A 31 15.20 12.10 -3.28
CA LYS A 31 15.64 12.30 -1.88
C LYS A 31 14.48 11.91 -0.96
N ARG A 32 14.76 11.14 0.10
CA ARG A 32 13.73 10.66 1.02
C ARG A 32 13.41 11.74 2.05
N TYR A 33 12.18 12.26 2.01
CA TYR A 33 11.72 13.33 2.90
C TYR A 33 10.81 12.84 4.04
N PHE A 34 10.23 11.65 3.91
CA PHE A 34 9.33 11.09 4.91
C PHE A 34 10.06 10.17 5.88
N ASN A 35 9.91 10.47 7.17
CA ASN A 35 10.34 9.58 8.25
C ASN A 35 9.38 8.38 8.36
N GLY A 36 9.86 7.23 8.87
CA GLY A 36 9.06 6.00 9.01
C GLY A 36 7.78 6.24 9.81
N TRP A 37 7.86 7.04 10.88
CA TRP A 37 6.69 7.47 11.66
C TRP A 37 5.70 8.30 10.84
N SER A 38 6.18 9.26 10.05
CA SER A 38 5.31 10.08 9.18
C SER A 38 4.61 9.24 8.11
N LEU A 39 5.29 8.23 7.55
CA LEU A 39 4.71 7.26 6.62
C LEU A 39 3.62 6.41 7.27
N LEU A 40 3.83 5.95 8.52
CA LEU A 40 2.82 5.21 9.27
C LEU A 40 1.56 6.05 9.53
N PHE A 41 1.73 7.29 9.99
CA PHE A 41 0.59 8.20 10.21
C PHE A 41 -0.13 8.56 8.91
N MET A 42 0.60 8.72 7.80
CA MET A 42 0.00 8.95 6.48
C MET A 42 -0.82 7.75 6.00
N SER A 43 -0.33 6.53 6.23
CA SER A 43 -1.06 5.29 5.92
C SER A 43 -2.33 5.13 6.76
N PHE A 44 -2.27 5.45 8.05
CA PHE A 44 -3.44 5.45 8.93
C PHE A 44 -4.47 6.50 8.50
N CYS A 45 -4.02 7.71 8.15
CA CYS A 45 -4.87 8.80 7.68
C CYS A 45 -5.59 8.45 6.36
N THR A 46 -4.92 7.74 5.45
CA THR A 46 -5.48 7.30 4.15
C THR A 46 -6.44 6.11 4.31
N SER A 47 -6.36 5.37 5.42
CA SER A 47 -7.23 4.23 5.68
C SER A 47 -8.62 4.73 6.10
N VAL A 48 -9.47 5.03 5.10
CA VAL A 48 -10.88 5.39 5.29
C VAL A 48 -11.72 4.14 5.64
N THR A 49 -11.25 3.35 6.59
CA THR A 49 -11.90 2.11 7.03
C THR A 49 -13.11 2.38 7.93
N TRP A 50 -13.13 3.54 8.60
CA TRP A 50 -14.22 3.92 9.49
C TRP A 50 -15.54 4.23 8.74
N GLU A 51 -15.47 4.81 7.54
CA GLU A 51 -16.66 5.07 6.71
C GLU A 51 -17.26 3.77 6.15
N ALA A 52 -16.38 2.86 5.70
CA ALA A 52 -16.77 1.53 5.26
C ALA A 52 -17.40 0.73 6.42
N LEU A 53 -16.82 0.78 7.62
CA LEU A 53 -17.39 0.11 8.80
C LEU A 53 -18.78 0.67 9.14
N SER A 54 -18.92 2.00 9.13
CA SER A 54 -20.18 2.68 9.47
C SER A 54 -21.31 2.35 8.49
N SER A 55 -21.02 2.30 7.19
CA SER A 55 -22.01 1.94 6.16
C SER A 55 -22.41 0.47 6.23
N THR A 56 -21.44 -0.43 6.50
CA THR A 56 -21.70 -1.87 6.53
C THR A 56 -22.34 -2.32 7.84
N MET A 57 -22.16 -1.59 8.95
CA MET A 57 -22.76 -1.91 10.26
C MET A 57 -24.28 -2.06 10.21
N ALA A 58 -24.96 -1.13 9.55
CA ALA A 58 -26.42 -1.16 9.43
C ALA A 58 -26.90 -2.37 8.60
N GLN A 59 -26.16 -2.74 7.56
CA GLN A 59 -26.47 -3.88 6.70
C GLN A 59 -26.13 -5.22 7.34
N ALA A 60 -25.03 -5.30 8.09
CA ALA A 60 -24.61 -6.49 8.80
C ALA A 60 -25.60 -6.85 9.92
N LEU A 61 -26.13 -5.84 10.62
CA LEU A 61 -27.09 -6.06 11.70
C LEU A 61 -28.43 -6.62 11.19
N THR A 62 -28.92 -6.15 10.04
CA THR A 62 -30.17 -6.64 9.44
C THR A 62 -30.01 -8.02 8.80
N ALA A 63 -28.83 -8.36 8.27
CA ALA A 63 -28.60 -9.61 7.56
C ALA A 63 -28.11 -10.78 8.45
N GLY A 64 -27.33 -10.52 9.51
CA GLY A 64 -26.64 -11.58 10.28
C GLY A 64 -26.66 -11.43 11.80
N GLY A 65 -27.37 -10.43 12.34
CA GLY A 65 -27.43 -10.16 13.78
C GLY A 65 -26.09 -9.71 14.39
N SER A 66 -26.07 -9.44 15.69
CA SER A 66 -24.92 -8.85 16.40
C SER A 66 -23.66 -9.71 16.40
N SER A 67 -23.81 -11.05 16.38
CA SER A 67 -22.67 -11.99 16.42
C SER A 67 -21.85 -11.97 15.13
N SER A 68 -22.53 -11.92 13.97
CA SER A 68 -21.85 -11.88 12.67
C SER A 68 -21.01 -10.62 12.49
N MET A 69 -21.45 -9.50 13.09
CA MET A 69 -20.75 -8.22 13.00
C MET A 69 -19.40 -8.26 13.72
N VAL A 70 -19.35 -8.86 14.92
CA VAL A 70 -18.12 -8.96 15.71
C VAL A 70 -17.14 -9.95 15.08
N TRP A 71 -17.61 -11.15 14.73
CA TRP A 71 -16.74 -12.17 14.14
C TRP A 71 -16.32 -11.85 12.71
N GLY A 72 -17.19 -11.24 11.91
CA GLY A 72 -16.88 -10.77 10.56
C GLY A 72 -15.85 -9.63 10.57
N PHE A 73 -15.98 -8.68 11.50
CA PHE A 73 -14.98 -7.62 11.67
C PHE A 73 -13.62 -8.19 12.10
N LEU A 74 -13.61 -9.11 13.07
CA LEU A 74 -12.37 -9.72 13.56
C LEU A 74 -11.67 -10.53 12.47
N ALA A 75 -12.41 -11.34 11.71
CA ALA A 75 -11.88 -12.11 10.59
C ALA A 75 -11.33 -11.20 9.48
N SER A 76 -12.04 -10.12 9.14
CA SER A 76 -11.60 -9.13 8.16
C SER A 76 -10.34 -8.38 8.61
N ALA A 77 -10.26 -8.01 9.89
CA ALA A 77 -9.08 -7.36 10.46
C ALA A 77 -7.84 -8.27 10.38
N VAL A 78 -7.97 -9.55 10.77
CA VAL A 78 -6.88 -10.53 10.67
C VAL A 78 -6.47 -10.74 9.20
N GLY A 79 -7.43 -10.90 8.29
CA GLY A 79 -7.15 -11.05 6.86
C GLY A 79 -6.39 -9.86 6.28
N THR A 80 -6.81 -8.63 6.62
CA THR A 80 -6.16 -7.40 6.17
C THR A 80 -4.75 -7.26 6.74
N LEU A 81 -4.54 -7.65 8.01
CA LEU A 81 -3.20 -7.66 8.62
C LEU A 81 -2.27 -8.67 7.95
N LEU A 82 -2.75 -9.88 7.61
CA LEU A 82 -1.95 -10.88 6.89
C LEU A 82 -1.53 -10.37 5.51
N ILE A 83 -2.45 -9.73 4.79
CA ILE A 83 -2.14 -9.10 3.49
C ILE A 83 -1.11 -7.99 3.66
N ALA A 84 -1.29 -7.12 4.66
CA ALA A 84 -0.35 -6.03 4.94
C ALA A 84 1.05 -6.57 5.29
N LEU A 85 1.14 -7.64 6.08
CA LEU A 85 2.40 -8.31 6.41
C LEU A 85 3.07 -8.88 5.16
N SER A 86 2.32 -9.55 4.29
CA SER A 86 2.86 -10.08 3.03
C SER A 86 3.42 -8.96 2.12
N ILE A 87 2.72 -7.83 2.03
CA ILE A 87 3.20 -6.66 1.28
C ILE A 87 4.43 -6.04 1.97
N SER A 88 4.51 -6.08 3.30
CA SER A 88 5.65 -5.56 4.05
C SER A 88 6.93 -6.37 3.82
N GLU A 89 6.83 -7.70 3.73
CA GLU A 89 7.95 -8.57 3.36
C GLU A 89 8.45 -8.24 1.95
N TYR A 90 7.54 -8.01 1.01
CA TYR A 90 7.89 -7.62 -0.34
C TYR A 90 8.54 -6.22 -0.41
N ALA A 91 7.99 -5.27 0.35
CA ALA A 91 8.53 -3.90 0.44
C ALA A 91 9.92 -3.84 1.10
N SER A 92 10.33 -4.87 1.85
CA SER A 92 11.68 -4.97 2.42
C SER A 92 12.75 -5.40 1.42
N ILE A 93 12.37 -6.06 0.32
CA ILE A 93 13.29 -6.60 -0.69
C ILE A 93 13.52 -5.58 -1.81
N ILE A 94 12.50 -4.76 -2.10
CA ILE A 94 12.50 -3.85 -3.24
C ILE A 94 12.29 -2.42 -2.71
N PRO A 95 13.37 -1.68 -2.43
CA PRO A 95 13.28 -0.31 -1.91
C PRO A 95 12.92 0.72 -3.01
N THR A 96 11.89 0.44 -3.81
CA THR A 96 11.41 1.36 -4.87
C THR A 96 10.29 2.29 -4.37
N SER A 97 10.32 3.54 -4.86
CA SER A 97 9.26 4.54 -4.61
C SER A 97 8.03 4.36 -5.51
N GLY A 98 8.00 3.32 -6.36
CA GLY A 98 7.02 3.19 -7.45
C GLY A 98 5.67 2.55 -7.10
N GLY A 99 5.46 2.16 -5.84
CA GLY A 99 4.17 1.63 -5.35
C GLY A 99 3.72 0.34 -6.05
N GLN A 100 2.42 0.05 -5.98
CA GLN A 100 1.83 -1.19 -6.52
C GLN A 100 2.15 -1.44 -8.00
N TYR A 101 2.31 -0.38 -8.80
CA TYR A 101 2.62 -0.51 -10.22
C TYR A 101 4.04 -1.03 -10.46
N ASP A 102 5.03 -0.54 -9.71
CA ASP A 102 6.41 -0.96 -9.90
C ASP A 102 6.62 -2.40 -9.42
N TYR A 103 5.94 -2.80 -8.34
CA TYR A 103 5.91 -4.19 -7.85
C TYR A 103 5.35 -5.17 -8.89
N VAL A 104 4.22 -4.83 -9.52
CA VAL A 104 3.62 -5.65 -10.59
C VAL A 104 4.54 -5.68 -11.81
N THR A 105 5.25 -4.59 -12.06
CA THR A 105 6.17 -4.47 -13.18
C THR A 105 7.37 -5.40 -12.94
N GLU A 106 8.00 -5.39 -11.75
CA GLU A 106 9.09 -6.33 -11.40
C GLU A 106 8.69 -7.80 -11.42
N MET A 107 7.46 -8.11 -11.00
CA MET A 107 6.99 -9.50 -10.90
C MET A 107 6.44 -10.06 -12.23
N SER A 108 6.11 -9.19 -13.20
CA SER A 108 5.51 -9.58 -14.47
C SER A 108 6.54 -9.81 -15.59
N PRO A 109 6.44 -10.92 -16.36
CA PRO A 109 7.28 -11.12 -17.54
C PRO A 109 7.12 -9.96 -18.53
N PRO A 110 8.18 -9.57 -19.27
CA PRO A 110 8.22 -8.35 -20.08
C PRO A 110 7.10 -8.25 -21.14
N ARG A 111 6.45 -9.37 -21.49
CA ARG A 111 5.31 -9.42 -22.41
C ARG A 111 3.96 -8.98 -21.80
N PHE A 112 3.78 -9.08 -20.49
CA PHE A 112 2.47 -8.86 -19.84
C PHE A 112 2.40 -7.62 -18.94
N ARG A 113 3.51 -6.93 -18.68
CA ARG A 113 3.56 -5.68 -17.87
C ARG A 113 2.47 -4.67 -18.24
N ARG A 114 2.28 -4.39 -19.54
CA ARG A 114 1.24 -3.46 -20.03
C ARG A 114 -0.17 -3.95 -19.78
N ILE A 115 -0.43 -5.25 -19.91
CA ILE A 115 -1.76 -5.83 -19.74
C ILE A 115 -2.16 -5.76 -18.26
N PHE A 116 -1.27 -6.15 -17.34
CA PHE A 116 -1.56 -6.09 -15.91
C PHE A 116 -1.77 -4.65 -15.40
N SER A 117 -0.97 -3.68 -15.85
CA SER A 117 -1.22 -2.26 -15.53
C SER A 117 -2.55 -1.75 -16.12
N TRP A 118 -2.92 -2.19 -17.32
CA TRP A 118 -4.18 -1.79 -17.95
C TRP A 118 -5.40 -2.44 -17.29
N THR A 119 -5.30 -3.69 -16.83
CA THR A 119 -6.38 -4.36 -16.08
C THR A 119 -6.59 -3.74 -14.71
N ALA A 120 -5.51 -3.38 -14.00
CA ALA A 120 -5.61 -2.73 -12.69
C ALA A 120 -6.30 -1.37 -12.77
N GLY A 121 -5.95 -0.55 -13.77
CA GLY A 121 -6.65 0.72 -14.03
C GLY A 121 -8.07 0.52 -14.58
N GLY A 122 -8.24 -0.50 -15.44
CA GLY A 122 -9.51 -0.84 -16.07
C GLY A 122 -10.58 -1.20 -15.05
N ILE A 123 -10.29 -2.07 -14.08
CA ILE A 123 -11.28 -2.53 -13.09
C ILE A 123 -11.89 -1.35 -12.30
N THR A 124 -11.07 -0.38 -11.92
CA THR A 124 -11.54 0.81 -11.19
C THR A 124 -12.40 1.72 -12.05
N ILE A 125 -12.04 1.89 -13.33
CA ILE A 125 -12.81 2.69 -14.29
C ILE A 125 -14.15 1.99 -14.60
N TRP A 126 -14.13 0.68 -14.86
CA TRP A 126 -15.33 -0.10 -15.11
C TRP A 126 -16.26 -0.14 -13.90
N GLY A 127 -15.73 -0.31 -12.69
CA GLY A 127 -16.52 -0.26 -11.46
C GLY A 127 -17.18 1.10 -11.22
N THR A 128 -16.44 2.19 -11.44
CA THR A 128 -16.99 3.55 -11.32
C THR A 128 -18.00 3.87 -12.43
N PHE A 129 -17.79 3.37 -13.64
CA PHE A 129 -18.70 3.59 -14.76
C PHE A 129 -20.01 2.82 -14.59
N LEU A 130 -19.96 1.60 -14.05
CA LEU A 130 -21.14 0.77 -13.82
C LEU A 130 -21.94 1.19 -12.58
N ALA A 131 -21.30 1.87 -11.62
CA ALA A 131 -21.93 2.39 -10.41
C ALA A 131 -22.60 3.77 -10.58
N ARG A 132 -22.53 4.37 -11.77
CA ARG A 132 -23.28 5.60 -12.09
C ARG A 132 -24.68 5.23 -12.60
N PRO A 133 -25.77 5.70 -11.94
CA PRO A 133 -27.14 5.43 -12.37
C PRO A 133 -27.48 6.10 -13.70
#